data_AF-A0A849L658-F1
#
_entry.id   AF-A0A849L658-F1
#
_cell.length_a   1.000
_cell.length_b   1.000
_cell.length_c   1.000
_cell.angle_alpha   90.00
_cell.angle_beta   90.00
_cell.angle_gamma   90.00
#
_symmetry.space_group_name_H-M   'P 1'
#
loop_
_entity.id
_entity.type
_entity.pdbx_description
1 polymer ?
#
loop_
_entity_poly.entity_id
_entity_poly.type
_entity_poly.pdbx_seq_one_letter_code
_entity_poly.pdbx_strand_id
1 'polypeptide(L)'
;MSGYLMKAAGAEAEACIDWRQGYLEPGEYVDADLGWSIMPAGDLGDPVIACQSFDDRASHARVRSGVPGRFYMLCARAATNTGRMLERAIVLRIAA
;
A
#
# COMPACT_ATOMS: atom_id res chain seq x y z
N MET A 1 10.00 4.49 2.56
CA MET A 1 10.00 3.27 1.73
C MET A 1 10.30 3.65 0.28
N SER A 2 11.08 2.87 -0.46
CA SER A 2 11.66 3.20 -1.78
C SER A 2 10.67 3.33 -2.96
N GLY A 3 9.37 3.50 -2.70
CA GLY A 3 8.35 3.52 -3.75
C GLY A 3 8.18 2.18 -4.49
N TYR A 4 8.76 1.10 -3.96
CA TYR A 4 8.88 -0.20 -4.61
C TYR A 4 8.82 -1.35 -3.60
N LEU A 5 8.11 -2.41 -3.96
CA LEU A 5 7.96 -3.67 -3.22
C LEU A 5 8.16 -4.83 -4.19
N MET A 6 8.97 -5.81 -3.81
CA MET A 6 9.14 -7.05 -4.58
C MET A 6 8.79 -8.25 -3.72
N LYS A 7 8.06 -9.21 -4.29
CA LYS A 7 7.77 -10.49 -3.63
C LYS A 7 7.77 -11.65 -4.61
N ALA A 8 8.01 -12.86 -4.10
CA ALA A 8 7.75 -14.09 -4.85
C ALA A 8 6.24 -14.27 -5.08
N ALA A 9 5.82 -14.89 -6.18
CA ALA A 9 4.40 -15.05 -6.53
C ALA A 9 3.56 -15.70 -5.42
N GLY A 10 4.07 -16.79 -4.82
CA GLY A 10 3.37 -17.53 -3.76
C GLY A 10 3.58 -17.02 -2.33
N ALA A 11 4.42 -16.02 -2.10
CA ALA A 11 4.70 -15.50 -0.76
C ALA A 11 3.80 -14.30 -0.42
N GLU A 12 3.43 -14.11 0.84
CA GLU A 12 2.85 -12.84 1.28
C GLU A 12 3.94 -11.79 1.46
N ALA A 13 3.58 -10.52 1.29
CA ALA A 13 4.46 -9.40 1.60
C ALA A 13 3.68 -8.26 2.25
N GLU A 14 4.34 -7.51 3.12
CA GLU A 14 3.77 -6.33 3.75
C GLU A 14 4.23 -5.07 3.01
N ALA A 15 3.27 -4.25 2.62
CA ALA A 15 3.48 -2.88 2.16
C ALA A 15 3.22 -1.92 3.31
N CYS A 16 3.99 -0.84 3.36
CA CYS A 16 3.87 0.19 4.38
C CYS A 16 4.15 1.56 3.76
N ILE A 17 3.24 2.52 3.97
CA ILE A 17 3.48 3.93 3.67
C ILE A 17 3.68 4.66 4.98
N ASP A 18 4.90 5.15 5.20
CA ASP A 18 5.21 6.07 6.30
C ASP A 18 4.90 7.50 5.84
N TRP A 19 3.77 8.03 6.30
CA TRP A 19 3.25 9.34 5.90
C TRP A 19 4.09 10.50 6.44
N ARG A 20 4.92 10.26 7.45
CA ARG A 20 5.88 11.27 7.95
C ARG A 20 6.94 11.63 6.91
N GLN A 21 7.12 10.82 5.86
CA GLN A 21 8.08 11.06 4.78
C GLN A 21 7.54 12.11 3.78
N GLY A 22 7.11 13.26 4.30
CA GLY A 22 6.72 14.43 3.52
C GLY A 22 5.22 14.60 3.24
N TYR A 23 4.34 13.83 3.88
CA TYR A 23 2.88 13.97 3.69
C TYR A 23 2.18 14.61 4.89
N LEU A 24 2.63 14.29 6.10
CA LEU A 24 2.13 14.86 7.34
C LEU A 24 2.79 16.21 7.66
N GLU A 25 1.97 17.19 7.97
CA GLU A 25 2.39 18.49 8.52
C GLU A 25 2.70 18.39 10.03
N PRO A 26 3.38 19.38 10.63
CA PRO A 26 3.64 19.38 12.07
C PRO A 26 2.35 19.28 12.91
N GLY A 27 2.25 18.26 13.76
CA GLY A 27 1.08 17.99 14.60
C GLY A 27 -0.05 17.25 13.90
N GLU A 28 0.09 16.94 12.61
CA GLU A 28 -0.84 16.11 11.86
C GLU A 28 -0.53 14.63 12.05
N TYR A 29 -1.59 13.82 12.15
CA TYR A 29 -1.50 12.37 12.23
C TYR A 29 -2.59 11.71 11.39
N VAL A 30 -2.37 10.45 11.04
CA VAL A 30 -3.36 9.61 10.36
C VAL A 30 -4.48 9.26 11.33
N ASP A 31 -5.69 9.68 10.99
CA ASP A 31 -6.89 9.46 11.79
C ASP A 31 -7.71 8.26 11.26
N ALA A 32 -7.63 8.00 9.96
CA ALA A 32 -8.24 6.83 9.35
C ALA A 32 -7.46 6.32 8.13
N ASP A 33 -7.39 4.99 7.99
CA ASP A 33 -7.05 4.34 6.73
C ASP A 33 -8.28 4.29 5.81
N LEU A 34 -8.19 4.93 4.65
CA LEU A 34 -9.24 4.90 3.63
C LEU A 34 -9.08 3.72 2.68
N GLY A 35 -8.05 2.90 2.89
CA GLY A 35 -7.85 1.61 2.27
C GLY A 35 -6.84 1.59 1.14
N TRP A 36 -6.66 0.38 0.62
CA TRP A 36 -5.67 0.06 -0.38
C TRP A 36 -6.29 -0.47 -1.67
N SER A 37 -5.70 -0.10 -2.80
CA SER A 37 -6.09 -0.62 -4.12
C SER A 37 -4.88 -1.09 -4.91
N ILE A 38 -5.13 -2.05 -5.81
CA ILE A 38 -4.12 -2.64 -6.70
C ILE A 38 -4.57 -2.39 -8.14
N MET A 39 -3.64 -2.01 -9.03
CA MET A 39 -3.89 -1.81 -10.45
C MET A 39 -2.76 -2.37 -11.32
N PRO A 40 -3.05 -3.10 -12.41
CA PRO A 40 -4.38 -3.62 -12.76
C PRO A 40 -4.86 -4.65 -11.72
N ALA A 41 -6.17 -4.80 -11.58
CA ALA A 41 -6.76 -5.84 -10.76
C ALA A 41 -7.97 -6.43 -11.50
N GLY A 42 -8.26 -7.70 -11.24
CA GLY A 42 -9.46 -8.37 -11.73
C GLY A 42 -9.19 -9.67 -12.48
N ASP A 43 -7.94 -9.97 -12.85
CA ASP A 43 -7.58 -11.25 -13.44
C ASP A 43 -7.36 -12.33 -12.36
N LEU A 44 -7.59 -13.58 -12.72
CA LEU A 44 -7.25 -14.71 -11.86
C LEU A 44 -5.74 -14.72 -11.57
N GLY A 45 -5.39 -14.74 -10.29
CA GLY A 45 -3.99 -14.76 -9.84
C GLY A 45 -3.38 -13.38 -9.63
N ASP A 46 -4.10 -12.29 -9.94
CA ASP A 46 -3.68 -10.95 -9.55
C ASP A 46 -3.53 -10.82 -8.02
N PRO A 47 -2.66 -9.92 -7.56
CA PRO A 47 -2.45 -9.71 -6.14
C PRO A 47 -3.69 -9.06 -5.51
N VAL A 48 -3.94 -9.43 -4.25
CA VAL A 48 -5.07 -8.91 -3.46
C VAL A 48 -4.61 -8.47 -2.08
N ILE A 49 -5.32 -7.50 -1.52
CA ILE A 49 -5.13 -7.07 -0.12
C ILE A 49 -5.80 -8.11 0.79
N ALA A 50 -5.00 -8.81 1.59
CA ALA A 50 -5.48 -9.81 2.54
C ALA A 50 -5.98 -9.17 3.84
N CYS A 51 -5.24 -8.18 4.34
CA CYS A 51 -5.61 -7.35 5.48
C CYS A 51 -4.90 -6.00 5.38
N GLN A 52 -5.43 -5.01 6.09
CA GLN A 52 -4.84 -3.69 6.24
C GLN A 52 -4.96 -3.21 7.68
N SER A 53 -4.03 -2.35 8.09
CA SER A 53 -4.01 -1.72 9.41
C SER A 53 -3.30 -0.39 9.32
N PHE A 54 -3.49 0.48 10.32
CA PHE A 54 -2.80 1.75 10.39
C PHE A 54 -2.51 2.14 11.84
N ASP A 55 -1.59 3.07 12.00
CA ASP A 55 -1.36 3.83 13.23
C ASP A 55 -1.39 5.33 12.92
N ASP A 56 -0.97 6.17 13.86
CA ASP A 56 -0.98 7.63 13.74
C ASP A 56 -0.04 8.16 12.63
N ARG A 57 0.80 7.31 12.01
CA ARG A 57 1.90 7.71 11.11
C ARG A 57 2.00 6.89 9.85
N ALA A 58 1.44 5.69 9.82
CA ALA A 58 1.64 4.74 8.75
C ALA A 58 0.37 3.95 8.42
N SER A 59 0.22 3.63 7.13
CA SER A 59 -0.71 2.62 6.65
C SER A 59 0.05 1.36 6.26
N HIS A 60 -0.53 0.19 6.53
CA HIS A 60 0.02 -1.12 6.25
C HIS A 60 -1.00 -1.96 5.45
N ALA A 61 -0.51 -2.73 4.49
CA ALA A 61 -1.32 -3.72 3.79
C ALA A 61 -0.53 -5.00 3.56
N ARG A 62 -1.18 -6.14 3.82
CA ARG A 62 -0.64 -7.44 3.43
C ARG A 62 -1.14 -7.83 2.06
N VAL A 63 -0.21 -8.06 1.15
CA VAL A 63 -0.49 -8.44 -0.24
C VAL A 63 -0.21 -9.93 -0.41
N ARG A 64 -1.20 -10.67 -0.93
CA ARG A 64 -1.09 -12.09 -1.31
C ARG A 64 -1.32 -12.27 -2.81
N SER A 65 -0.96 -13.45 -3.33
CA SER A 65 -1.06 -13.78 -4.76
C SER A 65 -0.21 -12.87 -5.64
N GLY A 66 -0.32 -13.01 -6.96
CA GLY A 66 0.44 -12.24 -7.95
C GLY A 66 0.93 -13.12 -9.09
N VAL A 67 0.83 -12.61 -10.32
CA VAL A 67 1.29 -13.32 -11.51
C VAL A 67 2.81 -13.14 -11.67
N PRO A 68 3.61 -14.21 -11.77
CA PRO A 68 5.05 -14.13 -11.95
C PRO A 68 5.48 -13.19 -13.08
N GLY A 69 6.47 -12.34 -12.82
CA GLY A 69 6.99 -11.37 -13.78
C GLY A 69 6.10 -10.16 -14.07
N ARG A 70 4.89 -10.08 -13.49
CA ARG A 70 4.02 -8.89 -13.63
C ARG A 70 4.38 -7.79 -12.65
N PHE A 71 3.99 -6.58 -13.03
CA PHE A 71 4.07 -5.37 -12.23
C PHE A 71 2.67 -4.84 -11.96
N TYR A 72 2.51 -4.29 -10.77
CA TYR A 72 1.28 -3.70 -10.28
C TYR A 72 1.60 -2.36 -9.60
N MET A 73 0.61 -1.50 -9.52
CA MET A 73 0.60 -0.33 -8.66
C MET A 73 -0.22 -0.67 -7.42
N LEU A 74 0.35 -0.40 -6.26
CA LEU A 74 -0.32 -0.50 -4.97
C LEU A 74 -0.51 0.91 -4.41
N CYS A 75 -1.77 1.32 -4.26
CA CYS A 75 -2.14 2.67 -3.83
C CYS A 75 -2.74 2.63 -2.44
N ALA A 76 -2.21 3.44 -1.52
CA ALA A 76 -2.76 3.67 -0.19
C ALA A 76 -3.44 5.04 -0.13
N ARG A 77 -4.53 5.12 0.64
CA ARG A 77 -5.24 6.37 0.92
C ARG A 77 -5.46 6.49 2.42
N ALA A 78 -5.22 7.67 2.99
CA ALA A 78 -5.43 7.93 4.41
C ALA A 78 -6.11 9.29 4.63
N ALA A 79 -6.89 9.41 5.69
CA ALA A 79 -7.40 10.68 6.18
C ALA A 79 -6.60 11.11 7.41
N THR A 80 -6.35 12.40 7.54
CA THR A 80 -5.66 12.97 8.70
C THR A 80 -6.63 13.62 9.68
N ASN A 81 -6.16 13.87 10.90
CA ASN A 81 -6.92 14.57 11.94
C ASN A 81 -7.28 16.02 11.57
N THR A 82 -6.68 16.59 10.53
CA THR A 82 -7.01 17.92 10.00
C THR A 82 -8.03 17.86 8.86
N GLY A 83 -8.49 16.67 8.48
CA GLY A 83 -9.44 16.44 7.38
C GLY A 83 -8.79 16.37 5.99
N ARG A 84 -7.46 16.37 5.90
CA ARG A 84 -6.75 16.17 4.63
C ARG A 84 -6.78 14.70 4.21
N MET A 85 -6.76 14.48 2.90
CA MET A 85 -6.59 13.15 2.31
C MET A 85 -5.17 13.02 1.77
N LEU A 86 -4.49 11.96 2.16
CA LEU A 86 -3.19 11.57 1.67
C LEU A 86 -3.34 10.40 0.70
N GLU A 87 -2.59 10.42 -0.40
CA GLU A 87 -2.56 9.35 -1.37
C GLU A 87 -1.12 9.05 -1.78
N ARG A 88 -0.76 7.77 -1.83
CA ARG A 88 0.56 7.34 -2.31
C ARG A 88 0.47 6.01 -3.02
N ALA A 89 1.16 5.92 -4.14
CA ALA A 89 1.34 4.69 -4.88
C ALA A 89 2.79 4.19 -4.81
N ILE A 90 2.96 2.87 -4.76
CA ILE A 90 4.24 2.17 -4.90
C ILE A 90 4.13 1.08 -5.96
N VAL A 91 5.25 0.75 -6.59
CA VAL A 91 5.32 -0.34 -7.57
C VAL A 91 5.44 -1.67 -6.82
N LEU A 92 4.60 -2.63 -7.15
CA LEU A 92 4.70 -4.02 -6.73
C LEU A 92 5.19 -4.86 -7.91
N ARG A 93 6.37 -5.47 -7.77
CA ARG A 93 6.89 -6.45 -8.72
C ARG A 93 6.72 -7.86 -8.16
N ILE A 94 6.17 -8.75 -8.99
CA ILE A 94 6.15 -10.18 -8.70
C ILE A 94 7.37 -10.82 -9.36
N ALA A 95 8.18 -11.54 -8.58
CA ALA A 95 9.30 -12.30 -9.11
C ALA A 95 8.81 -13.36 -10.12
N ALA A 96 9.59 -13.57 -11.18
CA ALA A 96 9.34 -14.61 -12.17
C ALA A 96 9.65 -16.00 -11.59
#